data_AF-A0A6P0TRV7-F1
#
_entry.id   AF-A0A6P0TRV7-F1
#
_cell.length_a   1.000
_cell.length_b   1.000
_cell.length_c   1.000
_cell.angle_alpha   90.00
_cell.angle_beta   90.00
_cell.angle_gamma   90.00
#
_symmetry.space_group_name_H-M   'P 1'
#
loop_
_entity.id
_entity.type
_entity.pdbx_description
1 polymer ?
#
loop_
_entity_poly.entity_id
_entity_poly.type
_entity_poly.pdbx_seq_one_letter_code
_entity_poly.pdbx_strand_id
1 'polypeptide(L)'
;MSKNNFLIGKNLRQRYQIIEKLGRGGGFGKTYLAEDLDIPEIPKRKCVVKRLKPTQKSLEIQRLFEQEDRQIPLNYPFYIERSNSVPLSR
;
A
#
# COMPACT_ATOMS: atom_id res chain seq x y z
N MET A 1 11.69 -20.99 -1.71
CA MET A 1 11.60 -19.99 -0.61
C MET A 1 10.96 -18.70 -1.15
N SER A 2 9.65 -18.53 -0.92
CA SER A 2 8.88 -17.40 -1.46
C SER A 2 9.22 -16.08 -0.79
N LYS A 3 10.14 -15.35 -1.41
CA LYS A 3 10.36 -13.91 -1.20
C LYS A 3 9.00 -13.20 -1.33
N ASN A 4 8.56 -12.41 -0.33
CA ASN A 4 7.61 -11.27 -0.40
C ASN A 4 6.64 -11.08 0.80
N ASN A 5 7.02 -11.43 2.04
CA ASN A 5 6.21 -11.16 3.25
C ASN A 5 6.70 -9.97 4.12
N PHE A 6 7.72 -9.22 3.70
CA PHE A 6 8.35 -8.16 4.52
C PHE A 6 7.44 -7.01 4.97
N LEU A 7 6.24 -6.89 4.42
CA LEU A 7 5.27 -5.86 4.81
C LEU A 7 4.30 -6.32 5.90
N ILE A 8 4.12 -7.63 6.12
CA ILE A 8 3.21 -8.14 7.15
C ILE A 8 3.73 -7.69 8.53
N GLY A 9 2.85 -7.13 9.35
CA GLY A 9 3.17 -6.53 10.64
C GLY A 9 3.73 -5.11 10.58
N LYS A 10 3.97 -4.53 9.40
CA LYS A 10 4.41 -3.14 9.28
C LYS A 10 3.24 -2.16 9.34
N ASN A 11 3.48 -1.04 10.01
CA ASN A 11 2.59 0.12 10.01
C ASN A 11 2.98 1.05 8.85
N LEU A 12 2.04 1.28 7.93
CA LEU A 12 2.17 2.23 6.84
C LEU A 12 1.56 3.56 7.26
N ARG A 13 2.32 4.65 7.08
CA ARG A 13 1.93 6.01 7.50
C ARG A 13 1.49 6.09 8.98
N GLN A 14 1.97 5.19 9.82
CA GLN A 14 1.56 5.05 11.24
C GLN A 14 0.06 4.76 11.45
N ARG A 15 -0.69 4.50 10.38
CA ARG A 15 -2.15 4.33 10.41
C ARG A 15 -2.60 2.94 10.00
N TYR A 16 -1.98 2.35 8.96
CA TYR A 16 -2.44 1.06 8.43
C TYR A 16 -1.48 -0.05 8.82
N GLN A 17 -1.91 -0.98 9.67
CA GLN A 17 -1.13 -2.15 10.03
C GLN A 17 -1.42 -3.30 9.06
N ILE A 18 -0.43 -3.75 8.28
CA ILE A 18 -0.63 -4.87 7.35
C ILE A 18 -0.78 -6.17 8.13
N ILE A 19 -1.90 -6.86 7.92
CA ILE A 19 -2.22 -8.14 8.58
C ILE A 19 -1.80 -9.31 7.70
N GLU A 20 -2.14 -9.25 6.42
CA GLU A 20 -1.91 -10.36 5.50
C GLU A 20 -1.78 -9.89 4.05
N LYS A 21 -1.30 -10.79 3.20
CA LYS A 21 -1.18 -10.55 1.77
C LYS A 21 -2.30 -11.29 1.04
N LEU A 22 -3.23 -10.52 0.47
CA LEU A 22 -4.36 -11.05 -0.28
C LEU A 22 -3.96 -11.58 -1.66
N GLY A 23 -2.89 -11.07 -2.26
CA GLY A 23 -2.40 -11.61 -3.53
C GLY A 23 -1.36 -10.76 -4.25
N ARG A 24 -0.86 -11.28 -5.38
CA ARG A 24 -0.22 -10.45 -6.42
C ARG A 24 -1.35 -9.93 -7.30
N GLY A 25 -1.92 -8.77 -6.98
CA GLY A 25 -2.94 -8.17 -7.84
C GLY A 25 -2.40 -8.10 -9.28
N GLY A 26 -3.06 -8.78 -10.22
CA GLY A 26 -2.58 -8.89 -11.61
C GLY A 26 -2.23 -7.52 -12.19
N GLY A 27 -1.16 -7.44 -13.01
CA GLY A 27 -0.72 -6.23 -13.74
C GLY A 27 -0.29 -5.00 -12.93
N PHE A 28 -0.90 -4.76 -11.77
CA PHE A 28 -0.90 -3.48 -11.06
C PHE A 28 -0.10 -3.54 -9.75
N GLY A 29 0.17 -4.72 -9.17
CA GLY A 29 1.07 -4.81 -8.02
C GLY A 29 0.74 -5.92 -7.01
N LYS A 30 0.88 -5.63 -5.71
CA LYS A 30 0.54 -6.57 -4.63
C LYS A 30 -0.61 -6.00 -3.81
N THR A 31 -1.50 -6.86 -3.35
CA THR A 31 -2.64 -6.48 -2.51
C THR A 31 -2.47 -7.07 -1.12
N TYR A 32 -2.70 -6.26 -0.11
CA TYR A 32 -2.60 -6.61 1.30
C TYR A 32 -3.89 -6.23 2.02
N LEU A 33 -4.19 -6.95 3.10
CA LEU A 33 -5.20 -6.55 4.07
C LEU A 33 -4.49 -5.82 5.20
N ALA A 34 -5.10 -4.74 5.68
CA ALA A 34 -4.60 -3.96 6.80
C ALA A 34 -5.72 -3.56 7.75
N GLU A 35 -5.36 -3.24 8.99
CA GLU A 35 -6.24 -2.62 9.97
C GLU A 35 -5.95 -1.13 10.06
N ASP A 36 -7.01 -0.32 10.13
CA ASP A 36 -6.92 1.11 10.37
C ASP A 36 -6.79 1.39 11.88
N LEU A 37 -5.61 1.82 12.30
CA LEU A 37 -5.26 2.11 13.69
C LEU A 37 -5.85 3.44 14.17
N ASP A 38 -6.10 4.39 13.27
CA ASP A 38 -6.67 5.71 13.60
C ASP A 38 -8.13 5.59 14.06
N ILE A 39 -8.80 4.49 13.70
CA ILE A 39 -10.18 4.25 14.10
C ILE A 39 -10.21 3.62 15.50
N PRO A 40 -10.83 4.29 16.50
CA PRO A 40 -10.88 3.77 17.87
C PRO A 40 -11.88 2.62 18.07
N GLU A 41 -12.75 2.34 17.09
CA GLU A 41 -13.74 1.26 17.16
C GLU A 41 -13.11 -0.15 17.25
N ILE A 42 -13.78 -1.05 17.98
CA ILE A 42 -13.46 -2.47 18.09
C ILE A 42 -14.68 -3.27 17.61
N PRO A 43 -14.53 -4.17 16.61
CA PRO A 43 -13.28 -4.57 15.94
C PRO A 43 -12.71 -3.46 15.04
N LYS A 44 -11.39 -3.45 14.89
CA LYS A 44 -10.68 -2.52 13.99
C LYS A 44 -11.19 -2.69 12.56
N ARG A 45 -11.38 -1.57 11.85
CA ARG A 45 -11.83 -1.63 10.45
C ARG A 45 -10.73 -2.19 9.57
N LYS A 46 -11.09 -3.20 8.79
CA LYS A 46 -10.22 -3.81 7.79
C LYS A 46 -10.27 -3.00 6.50
N CYS A 47 -9.10 -2.72 5.93
CA CYS A 47 -8.92 -1.98 4.69
C CYS A 47 -7.96 -2.74 3.76
N VAL A 48 -8.07 -2.47 2.47
CA VAL A 48 -7.23 -3.10 1.45
C VAL A 48 -6.13 -2.15 1.05
N VAL A 49 -4.88 -2.56 1.21
CA VAL A 49 -3.71 -1.81 0.75
C VAL A 49 -3.22 -2.39 -0.57
N LYS A 50 -3.30 -1.62 -1.66
CA LYS A 50 -2.62 -1.99 -2.91
C LYS A 50 -1.27 -1.32 -2.99
N ARG A 51 -0.23 -2.15 -2.95
CA ARG A 51 1.13 -1.76 -3.30
C ARG A 51 1.29 -1.78 -4.80
N LEU A 52 1.21 -0.61 -5.43
CA LEU A 52 1.44 -0.51 -6.86
C LEU A 52 2.94 -0.67 -7.17
N LYS A 53 3.24 -1.44 -8.22
CA LYS A 53 4.59 -1.54 -8.77
C LYS A 53 4.57 -0.88 -10.15
N PRO A 54 5.05 0.35 -10.30
CA PRO A 54 5.05 1.01 -11.60
C PRO A 54 5.92 0.21 -12.58
N THR A 55 5.33 -0.18 -13.71
CA THR A 55 6.02 -0.90 -14.79
C THR A 55 6.93 0.06 -15.57
N GLN A 56 6.58 1.34 -15.61
CA GLN A 56 7.39 2.42 -16.19
C GLN A 56 7.83 3.39 -15.09
N LYS A 57 9.12 3.70 -15.05
CA LYS A 57 9.72 4.69 -14.12
C LYS A 57 9.73 6.10 -14.73
N SER A 58 8.64 6.53 -15.37
CA SER A 58 8.56 7.93 -15.82
C SER A 58 8.11 8.81 -14.66
N LEU A 59 8.79 9.95 -14.49
CA LEU A 59 8.47 10.94 -13.47
C LEU A 59 7.05 11.51 -13.66
N GLU A 60 6.57 11.56 -14.89
CA GLU A 60 5.22 12.02 -15.23
C GLU A 60 4.13 11.09 -14.70
N ILE A 61 4.28 9.78 -14.91
CA ILE A 61 3.34 8.79 -14.37
C ILE A 61 3.35 8.83 -12.84
N GLN A 62 4.52 8.99 -12.22
CA GLN A 62 4.61 9.16 -10.76
C GLN A 62 3.86 10.39 -10.25
N ARG A 63 3.94 11.53 -10.98
CA ARG A 63 3.24 12.78 -10.63
C ARG A 63 1.72 12.67 -10.80
N LEU A 64 1.25 12.00 -11.86
CA LEU A 64 -0.18 11.78 -12.08
C LEU A 64 -0.77 10.92 -10.95
N PHE A 65 -0.09 9.85 -10.54
CA PHE A 65 -0.49 9.05 -9.36
C PHE A 65 -0.49 9.87 -8.06
N GLU A 66 0.42 10.84 -7.88
CA GLU A 66 0.40 11.76 -6.73
C GLU A 66 -0.81 12.67 -6.69
N GLN A 67 -1.21 13.18 -7.85
CA GLN A 67 -2.37 14.04 -7.97
C GLN A 67 -3.66 13.28 -7.65
N GLU A 68 -3.76 12.03 -8.09
CA GLU A 68 -4.90 11.17 -7.80
C GLU A 68 -4.95 10.74 -6.32
N ASP A 69 -3.82 10.34 -5.72
CA ASP A 69 -3.76 9.92 -4.30
C ASP A 69 -4.18 11.06 -3.35
N ARG A 70 -3.89 12.32 -3.70
CA ARG A 70 -4.35 13.50 -2.93
C ARG A 70 -5.87 13.70 -2.96
N GLN A 71 -6.55 13.19 -3.98
CA GLN A 71 -8.00 13.32 -4.11
C GLN A 71 -8.75 12.18 -3.42
N ILE A 72 -8.06 11.09 -3.04
CA ILE A 72 -8.68 9.97 -2.33
C ILE A 72 -9.01 10.41 -0.89
N PRO A 73 -10.28 10.38 -0.48
CA PRO A 73 -10.66 10.72 0.90
C PRO A 73 -9.96 9.80 1.89
N LEU A 74 -9.45 10.35 3.00
CA LEU A 74 -8.76 9.56 4.03
C LEU A 74 -9.65 8.48 4.66
N ASN A 75 -10.98 8.57 4.54
CA ASN A 75 -11.93 7.55 5.01
C ASN A 75 -12.22 6.45 3.98
N TYR A 76 -11.51 6.43 2.84
CA TYR A 76 -11.72 5.41 1.84
C TYR A 76 -11.03 4.10 2.27
N PRO A 77 -11.72 2.93 2.21
CA PRO A 77 -11.22 1.64 2.71
C PRO A 77 -10.08 1.05 1.84
N PHE A 78 -9.47 1.88 1.00
CA PHE A 78 -8.50 1.50 0.00
C PHE A 78 -7.32 2.47 0.01
N TYR A 79 -6.13 1.96 0.35
CA TYR A 79 -4.90 2.75 0.40
C TYR A 79 -3.90 2.27 -0.67
N ILE A 80 -3.27 3.23 -1.36
CA ILE A 80 -2.25 2.94 -2.37
C ILE A 80 -0.86 3.17 -1.76
N GLU A 81 -0.13 2.09 -1.46
CA GLU A 81 1.27 2.19 -1.04
C GLU A 81 2.20 2.12 -2.26
N ARG A 82 3.21 2.99 -2.32
CA ARG A 82 4.25 2.88 -3.35
C ARG A 82 5.30 1.90 -2.90
N SER A 83 5.63 0.93 -3.76
CA SER A 83 6.93 0.29 -3.61
C SER A 83 8.00 1.30 -3.98
N ASN A 84 8.53 2.03 -2.99
CA ASN A 84 9.84 2.65 -3.16
C ASN A 84 10.77 1.50 -3.55
N SER A 85 11.23 1.49 -4.79
CA SER A 85 12.47 0.78 -5.10
C SER A 85 13.48 1.44 -4.18
N VAL A 86 13.84 0.73 -3.10
CA VAL A 86 15.00 1.01 -2.28
C VAL A 86 16.10 1.42 -3.27
N PRO A 87 16.75 2.59 -3.11
CA PRO A 87 17.95 2.83 -3.90
C PRO A 87 18.84 1.61 -3.67
N LEU A 88 19.36 1.04 -4.75
CA LEU A 88 20.50 0.14 -4.68
C LEU A 88 21.63 0.98 -4.08
N SER A 89 21.65 1.08 -2.75
CA SER A 89 22.81 1.51 -2.00
C SER A 89 23.85 0.42 -2.23
N ARG A 90 24.97 0.85 -2.79
CA ARG A 90 26.19 0.08 -3.04
C ARG A 90 26.58 -0.83 -1.89
#